data_AF-A0A1B6I7D9-F1
#
_entry.id   AF-A0A1B6I7D9-F1
#
_cell.length_a   1.000
_cell.length_b   1.000
_cell.length_c   1.000
_cell.angle_alpha   90.00
_cell.angle_beta   90.00
_cell.angle_gamma   90.00
#
_symmetry.space_group_name_H-M   'P 1'
#
loop_
_entity.id
_entity.type
_entity.pdbx_description
1 polymer ?
#
loop_
_entity_poly.entity_id
_entity_poly.type
_entity_poly.pdbx_seq_one_letter_code
_entity_poly.pdbx_strand_id
1 'polypeptide(L)'
;ISESLEESARLKAALQSECDMYQGLAEFGSRLYFAIIDLSRLNHMYQLSIGAFLALFQRTVGNPAPDEAAWKLSLLQHVYLYMARAVFKEDTLTFALHLVHNMCPSLFQPGEWELMIGQAVVSKDLSNTPGTVPAWVPTDRASAVLHLQNTLPQLSSQL
;
A
#
# COMPACT_ATOMS: atom_id res chain seq x y z
N ILE A 1 4.12 26.27 42.74
CA ILE A 1 3.15 25.22 42.32
C ILE A 1 2.36 25.68 41.08
N SER A 2 1.72 26.86 41.07
CA SER A 2 1.05 27.40 39.86
C SER A 2 2.03 27.62 38.70
N GLU A 3 3.17 28.26 38.98
CA GLU A 3 4.19 28.58 37.98
C GLU A 3 4.79 27.32 37.33
N SER A 4 5.10 26.29 38.14
CA SER A 4 5.57 24.98 37.65
C SER A 4 4.52 24.22 36.83
N LEU A 5 3.24 24.43 37.11
CA LEU A 5 2.12 23.83 36.34
C LEU A 5 1.98 24.50 34.98
N GLU A 6 2.05 25.82 34.93
CA GLU A 6 2.01 26.61 33.68
C GLU A 6 3.22 26.32 32.79
N GLU A 7 4.42 26.26 33.37
CA GLU A 7 5.64 25.91 32.66
C GLU A 7 5.59 24.48 32.09
N SER A 8 5.08 23.52 32.87
CA SER A 8 4.88 22.15 32.41
C SER A 8 3.86 22.06 31.27
N ALA A 9 2.77 22.84 31.33
CA ALA A 9 1.76 22.88 30.28
C ALA A 9 2.33 23.46 28.98
N ARG A 10 3.12 24.52 29.07
CA ARG A 10 3.81 25.12 27.93
C ARG A 10 4.81 24.17 27.29
N LEU A 11 5.64 23.49 28.09
CA LEU A 11 6.63 22.52 27.58
C LEU A 11 5.94 21.35 26.86
N LYS A 12 4.85 20.84 27.43
CA LYS A 12 4.05 19.78 26.81
C LYS A 12 3.48 20.21 25.46
N ALA A 13 2.94 21.43 25.37
CA ALA A 13 2.40 21.95 24.12
C ALA A 13 3.47 22.09 23.04
N ALA A 14 4.67 22.57 23.40
CA ALA A 14 5.80 22.66 22.47
C ALA A 14 6.25 21.28 21.99
N LEU A 15 6.43 20.33 22.91
CA LEU A 15 6.80 18.95 22.58
C LEU A 15 5.77 18.27 21.68
N GLN A 16 4.47 18.45 21.98
CA GLN A 16 3.41 17.89 21.15
C GLN A 16 3.46 18.45 19.73
N SER A 17 3.66 19.77 19.58
CA SER A 17 3.80 20.38 18.26
C SER A 17 4.98 19.83 17.47
N GLU A 18 6.10 19.51 18.13
CA GLU A 18 7.25 18.88 17.49
C GLU A 18 6.96 17.41 17.11
N CYS A 19 6.26 16.66 17.96
CA CYS A 19 5.83 15.29 17.66
C CYS A 19 4.86 15.23 16.48
N ASP A 20 3.89 16.14 16.44
CA ASP A 20 2.86 16.21 15.39
C ASP A 20 3.49 16.40 14.00
N MET A 21 4.61 17.14 13.91
CA MET A 21 5.35 17.34 12.67
C MET A 21 5.88 16.04 12.05
N TYR A 22 6.21 15.04 12.88
CA TYR A 22 6.74 13.75 12.41
C TYR A 22 5.70 12.63 12.39
N GLN A 23 4.50 12.88 12.92
CA GLN A 23 3.47 11.85 13.05
C GLN A 23 3.12 11.21 11.71
N GLY A 24 2.88 12.01 10.67
CA GLY A 24 2.50 11.48 9.35
C GLY A 24 3.62 10.65 8.69
N LEU A 25 4.89 10.98 8.97
CA LEU A 25 6.03 10.19 8.53
C LEU A 25 6.15 8.88 9.31
N ALA A 26 5.91 8.90 10.63
CA ALA A 26 5.91 7.72 11.48
C ALA A 26 4.79 6.75 11.09
N GLU A 27 3.58 7.25 10.84
CA GLU A 27 2.44 6.45 10.34
C GLU A 27 2.75 5.83 8.97
N PHE A 28 3.36 6.61 8.07
CA PHE A 28 3.81 6.10 6.76
C PHE A 28 4.88 5.02 6.91
N GLY A 29 5.89 5.24 7.75
CA GLY A 29 6.95 4.27 8.01
C GLY A 29 6.42 2.97 8.64
N SER A 30 5.49 3.07 9.58
CA SER A 30 4.81 1.92 10.18
C SER A 30 4.08 1.08 9.13
N ARG A 31 3.25 1.71 8.29
CA ARG A 31 2.56 1.02 7.18
C ARG A 31 3.54 0.35 6.23
N LEU A 32 4.61 1.05 5.85
CA LEU A 32 5.64 0.51 4.98
C LEU A 32 6.32 -0.72 5.58
N TYR A 33 6.69 -0.68 6.86
CA TYR A 33 7.32 -1.80 7.53
C TYR A 33 6.42 -3.05 7.56
N PHE A 34 5.14 -2.89 7.91
CA PHE A 34 4.20 -4.01 7.91
C PHE A 34 3.95 -4.56 6.50
N ALA A 35 3.86 -3.70 5.49
CA ALA A 35 3.76 -4.14 4.09
C ALA A 35 4.96 -4.99 3.67
N ILE A 36 6.18 -4.67 4.15
CA ILE A 36 7.38 -5.49 3.90
C ILE A 36 7.34 -6.82 4.65
N ILE A 37 6.91 -6.84 5.92
CA ILE A 37 6.79 -8.09 6.68
C ILE A 37 5.84 -9.06 5.98
N ASP A 38 4.73 -8.57 5.46
CA ASP A 38 3.74 -9.40 4.76
C ASP A 38 4.28 -10.06 3.50
N LEU A 39 5.37 -9.52 2.91
CA LEU A 39 6.05 -10.12 1.76
C LEU A 39 6.65 -11.50 2.10
N SER A 40 6.94 -11.78 3.38
CA SER A 40 7.41 -13.10 3.82
C SER A 40 6.41 -14.22 3.57
N ARG A 41 5.14 -13.88 3.35
CA ARG A 41 4.07 -14.82 2.96
C ARG A 41 4.21 -15.30 1.52
N LEU A 42 4.82 -14.50 0.64
CA LEU A 42 5.14 -14.89 -0.72
C LEU A 42 6.35 -15.83 -0.73
N ASN A 43 7.41 -15.45 -0.01
CA ASN A 43 8.60 -16.28 0.16
C ASN A 43 9.22 -16.01 1.53
N HIS A 44 9.44 -17.06 2.32
CA HIS A 44 9.99 -16.97 3.67
C HIS A 44 11.37 -16.30 3.74
N MET A 45 12.13 -16.24 2.64
CA MET A 45 13.43 -15.55 2.57
C MET A 45 13.31 -14.02 2.52
N TYR A 46 12.14 -13.48 2.16
CA TYR A 46 11.90 -12.04 2.05
C TYR A 46 11.57 -11.44 3.43
N GLN A 47 12.60 -11.33 4.26
CA GLN A 47 12.50 -10.79 5.61
C GLN A 47 13.36 -9.54 5.76
N LEU A 48 12.81 -8.54 6.44
CA LEU A 48 13.52 -7.35 6.86
C LEU A 48 13.46 -7.27 8.38
N SER A 49 14.62 -7.16 9.03
CA SER A 49 14.65 -6.94 10.48
C SER A 49 14.22 -5.52 10.82
N ILE A 50 13.57 -5.35 11.97
CA ILE A 50 13.21 -4.03 12.48
C ILE A 50 14.44 -3.12 12.62
N GLY A 51 15.58 -3.67 13.03
CA GLY A 51 16.83 -2.92 13.17
C GLY A 51 17.33 -2.35 11.84
N ALA A 52 17.28 -3.15 10.77
CA ALA A 52 17.63 -2.69 9.43
C ALA A 52 16.65 -1.61 8.93
N PHE A 53 15.35 -1.79 9.18
CA PHE A 53 14.35 -0.78 8.83
C PHE A 53 14.58 0.55 9.58
N LEU A 54 14.81 0.50 10.89
CA LEU A 54 15.09 1.69 11.70
C LEU A 54 16.35 2.43 11.23
N ALA A 55 17.40 1.70 10.82
CA ALA A 55 18.60 2.31 10.26
C ALA A 55 18.32 3.07 8.96
N LEU A 56 17.47 2.52 8.07
CA LEU A 56 17.02 3.20 6.85
C LEU A 56 16.14 4.42 7.16
N PHE A 57 15.24 4.29 8.15
CA PHE A 57 14.37 5.36 8.60
C PHE A 57 15.16 6.55 9.15
N GLN A 58 16.08 6.29 10.10
CA GLN A 58 16.95 7.31 10.69
C GLN A 58 17.83 7.98 9.64
N ARG A 59 18.38 7.21 8.69
CA ARG A 59 19.15 7.76 7.57
C ARG A 59 18.31 8.69 6.69
N THR A 60 17.04 8.37 6.49
CA THR A 60 16.15 9.20 5.68
C THR A 60 15.82 10.51 6.40
N VAL A 61 15.50 10.45 7.69
CA VAL A 61 15.19 11.64 8.51
C VAL A 61 16.43 12.52 8.72
N GLY A 62 17.62 11.90 8.84
CA GLY A 62 18.88 12.63 8.98
C GLY A 62 19.30 13.41 7.73
N ASN A 63 18.69 13.13 6.57
CA ASN A 63 18.89 13.91 5.36
C ASN A 63 17.82 15.00 5.26
N PRO A 64 18.22 16.27 5.06
CA PRO A 64 17.25 17.35 4.93
C PRO A 64 16.39 17.14 3.68
N ALA A 65 15.07 17.23 3.85
CA ALA A 65 14.10 17.20 2.77
C ALA A 65 13.28 18.50 2.77
N PRO A 66 12.80 18.96 1.60
CA PRO A 66 12.02 20.19 1.49
C PRO A 66 10.66 20.10 2.20
N ASP A 67 10.06 18.91 2.24
CA ASP A 67 8.76 18.66 2.84
C ASP A 67 8.62 17.19 3.31
N GLU A 68 7.50 16.90 4.00
CA GLU A 68 7.18 15.56 4.50
C GLU A 68 7.00 14.54 3.35
N ALA A 69 6.48 14.99 2.20
CA ALA A 69 6.27 14.14 1.03
C ALA A 69 7.61 13.63 0.47
N ALA A 70 8.62 14.49 0.40
CA ALA A 70 9.97 14.12 0.00
C ALA A 70 10.63 13.14 0.97
N TRP A 71 10.38 13.26 2.29
CA TRP A 71 10.81 12.24 3.26
C TRP A 71 10.12 10.90 3.03
N LYS A 72 8.79 10.89 2.86
CA LYS A 72 8.02 9.66 2.57
C LYS A 72 8.52 8.96 1.32
N LEU A 73 8.71 9.72 0.23
CA LEU A 73 9.21 9.19 -1.04
C LEU A 73 10.64 8.65 -0.89
N SER A 74 11.52 9.39 -0.21
CA SER A 74 12.90 8.97 0.02
C SER A 74 12.95 7.68 0.85
N LEU A 75 12.13 7.59 1.91
CA LEU A 75 12.04 6.38 2.73
C LEU A 75 11.58 5.18 1.92
N LEU A 76 10.51 5.36 1.12
CA LEU A 76 9.99 4.33 0.23
C LEU A 76 11.06 3.85 -0.75
N GLN A 77 11.78 4.77 -1.39
CA GLN A 77 12.87 4.45 -2.33
C GLN A 77 14.00 3.69 -1.64
N HIS A 78 14.46 4.14 -0.47
CA HIS A 78 15.52 3.46 0.27
C HIS A 78 15.12 2.02 0.66
N VAL A 79 13.91 1.84 1.18
CA VAL A 79 13.40 0.52 1.58
C VAL A 79 13.17 -0.38 0.36
N TYR A 80 12.59 0.15 -0.72
CA TYR A 80 12.40 -0.58 -1.97
C TYR A 80 13.73 -1.05 -2.55
N LEU A 81 14.70 -0.15 -2.70
CA LEU A 81 16.02 -0.50 -3.26
C LEU A 81 16.82 -1.43 -2.36
N TYR A 82 16.60 -1.38 -1.05
CA TYR A 82 17.21 -2.31 -0.10
C TYR A 82 16.62 -3.72 -0.30
N MET A 83 15.30 -3.84 -0.33
CA MET A 83 14.61 -5.13 -0.49
C MET A 83 14.76 -5.71 -1.90
N ALA A 84 14.73 -4.88 -2.93
CA ALA A 84 14.88 -5.32 -4.33
C ALA A 84 16.22 -6.01 -4.62
N ARG A 85 17.25 -5.81 -3.77
CA ARG A 85 18.53 -6.56 -3.86
C ARG A 85 18.43 -7.98 -3.33
N ALA A 86 17.46 -8.25 -2.46
CA ALA A 86 17.23 -9.54 -1.82
C ALA A 86 16.09 -10.33 -2.46
N VAL A 87 15.18 -9.66 -3.19
CA VAL A 87 14.06 -10.29 -3.90
C VAL A 87 14.54 -10.88 -5.22
N PHE A 88 14.05 -12.09 -5.57
CA PHE A 88 14.37 -12.70 -6.86
C PHE A 88 13.80 -11.87 -8.02
N LYS A 89 14.46 -11.95 -9.19
CA LYS A 89 14.06 -11.18 -10.37
C LYS A 89 12.63 -11.48 -10.82
N GLU A 90 12.19 -12.72 -10.64
CA GLU A 90 10.84 -13.19 -10.98
C GLU A 90 9.76 -12.53 -10.10
N ASP A 91 10.08 -12.25 -8.83
CA ASP A 91 9.14 -11.67 -7.86
C ASP A 91 9.19 -10.15 -7.78
N THR A 92 10.08 -9.50 -8.53
CA THR A 92 10.28 -8.04 -8.45
C THR A 92 9.01 -7.26 -8.79
N LEU A 93 8.25 -7.70 -9.80
CA LEU A 93 6.99 -7.05 -10.17
C LEU A 93 5.90 -7.27 -9.11
N THR A 94 5.80 -8.50 -8.60
CA THR A 94 4.86 -8.85 -7.52
C THR A 94 5.14 -8.02 -6.27
N PHE A 95 6.42 -7.87 -5.91
CA PHE A 95 6.86 -7.03 -4.79
C PHE A 95 6.46 -5.56 -4.99
N ALA A 96 6.73 -5.00 -6.16
CA ALA A 96 6.38 -3.62 -6.47
C ALA A 96 4.86 -3.39 -6.39
N LEU A 97 4.06 -4.29 -6.99
CA LEU A 97 2.61 -4.19 -6.98
C LEU A 97 2.03 -4.34 -5.56
N HIS A 98 2.56 -5.27 -4.76
CA HIS A 98 2.20 -5.44 -3.35
C HIS A 98 2.45 -4.17 -2.54
N LEU A 99 3.60 -3.52 -2.73
CA LEU A 99 3.89 -2.25 -2.08
C LEU A 99 2.93 -1.14 -2.49
N VAL A 100 2.62 -1.01 -3.79
CA VAL A 100 1.66 0.00 -4.27
C VAL A 100 0.28 -0.21 -3.66
N HIS A 101 -0.20 -1.45 -3.61
CA HIS A 101 -1.48 -1.79 -3.01
C HIS A 101 -1.58 -1.38 -1.53
N ASN A 102 -0.53 -1.68 -0.74
CA ASN A 102 -0.53 -1.39 0.70
C ASN A 102 -0.29 0.10 1.01
N MET A 103 0.55 0.78 0.22
CA MET A 103 0.93 2.17 0.49
C MET A 103 -0.04 3.19 -0.11
N CYS A 104 -0.68 2.84 -1.23
CA CYS A 104 -1.60 3.71 -1.98
C CYS A 104 -2.98 3.05 -2.20
N PRO A 105 -3.71 2.70 -1.12
CA PRO A 105 -5.01 2.03 -1.24
C PRO A 105 -6.06 2.89 -1.96
N SER A 106 -5.89 4.22 -1.96
CA SER A 106 -6.79 5.16 -2.65
C SER A 106 -6.79 5.03 -4.17
N LEU A 107 -5.80 4.34 -4.76
CA LEU A 107 -5.73 4.11 -6.21
C LEU A 107 -6.66 2.99 -6.69
N PHE A 108 -7.17 2.16 -5.78
CA PHE A 108 -7.98 0.99 -6.11
C PHE A 108 -9.42 1.20 -5.62
N GLN A 109 -10.40 1.02 -6.51
CA GLN A 109 -11.80 1.02 -6.14
C GLN A 109 -12.19 -0.28 -5.41
N PRO A 110 -13.28 -0.28 -4.63
CA PRO A 110 -13.74 -1.48 -3.94
C PRO A 110 -13.99 -2.63 -4.93
N GLY A 111 -13.38 -3.79 -4.70
CA GLY A 111 -13.54 -4.99 -5.53
C GLY A 111 -12.60 -5.09 -6.74
N GLU A 112 -11.88 -4.02 -7.11
CA GLU A 112 -10.93 -4.06 -8.23
C GLU A 112 -9.73 -4.96 -7.93
N TRP A 113 -9.18 -4.85 -6.72
CA TRP A 113 -8.04 -5.65 -6.31
C TRP A 113 -8.40 -7.13 -6.23
N GLU A 114 -9.53 -7.46 -5.60
CA GLU A 114 -10.05 -8.82 -5.48
C GLU A 114 -10.33 -9.44 -6.85
N LEU A 115 -10.87 -8.66 -7.78
CA LEU A 115 -11.07 -9.11 -9.16
C LEU A 115 -9.73 -9.40 -9.84
N MET A 116 -8.76 -8.49 -9.72
CA MET A 116 -7.45 -8.62 -10.35
C MET A 116 -6.69 -9.87 -9.86
N ILE A 117 -6.74 -10.16 -8.56
CA ILE A 117 -6.11 -11.36 -7.97
C ILE A 117 -6.98 -12.62 -8.09
N GLY A 118 -8.15 -12.53 -8.72
CA GLY A 118 -9.06 -13.67 -8.94
C GLY A 118 -9.78 -14.17 -7.69
N GLN A 119 -9.86 -13.35 -6.64
CA GLN A 119 -10.56 -13.64 -5.39
C GLN A 119 -11.96 -13.03 -5.31
N ALA A 120 -12.40 -12.28 -6.33
CA ALA A 120 -13.75 -11.75 -6.39
C ALA A 120 -14.78 -12.89 -6.28
N VAL A 121 -15.61 -12.83 -5.24
CA VAL A 121 -16.70 -13.78 -5.05
C VAL A 121 -17.80 -13.43 -6.04
N VAL A 122 -17.83 -14.13 -7.16
CA VAL A 122 -18.96 -14.08 -8.09
C VAL A 122 -20.04 -15.01 -7.53
N SER A 123 -21.17 -14.44 -7.11
CA SER A 123 -22.37 -15.20 -6.73
C SER A 123 -22.69 -16.19 -7.86
N LYS A 124 -22.87 -17.47 -7.53
CA LYS A 124 -23.09 -18.60 -8.47
C LYS A 124 -24.30 -18.47 -9.40
N ASP A 125 -25.08 -17.39 -9.28
CA ASP A 125 -26.27 -17.10 -10.09
C ASP A 125 -25.94 -16.46 -11.45
N LEU A 126 -24.82 -16.84 -12.06
CA LEU A 126 -24.41 -16.46 -13.43
C LEU A 126 -25.37 -16.98 -14.51
N SER A 127 -26.33 -17.86 -14.15
CA SER A 127 -27.37 -18.32 -15.06
C SER A 127 -28.49 -17.29 -15.28
N ASN A 128 -28.56 -16.22 -14.47
CA ASN A 128 -29.71 -15.30 -14.47
C ASN A 128 -29.36 -13.81 -14.66
N THR A 129 -28.08 -13.44 -14.84
CA THR A 129 -27.70 -12.08 -15.23
C THR A 129 -27.43 -12.00 -16.74
N PRO A 130 -28.20 -11.21 -17.51
CA PRO A 130 -28.04 -11.08 -18.96
C PRO A 130 -26.88 -10.11 -19.27
N GLY A 131 -25.65 -10.51 -18.96
CA GLY A 131 -24.47 -9.85 -19.50
C GLY A 131 -24.26 -10.31 -20.94
N THR A 132 -24.72 -9.55 -21.93
CA THR A 132 -24.37 -9.84 -23.33
C THR A 132 -22.90 -9.53 -23.53
N VAL A 133 -22.08 -10.58 -23.61
CA VAL A 133 -20.70 -10.45 -24.06
C VAL A 133 -20.73 -10.00 -25.53
N PRO A 134 -20.01 -8.93 -25.91
CA PRO A 134 -19.99 -8.47 -27.28
C PRO A 134 -19.50 -9.56 -28.25
N ALA A 135 -20.09 -9.63 -29.44
CA ALA A 135 -19.80 -10.69 -30.42
C ALA A 135 -18.36 -10.73 -30.94
N TRP A 136 -17.58 -9.66 -30.76
CA TRP A 136 -16.17 -9.60 -31.12
C TRP A 136 -15.24 -10.23 -30.07
N VAL A 137 -15.75 -10.52 -28.87
CA VAL A 137 -14.96 -11.10 -27.77
C VAL A 137 -14.78 -12.59 -28.02
N PRO A 138 -13.54 -13.09 -28.01
CA PRO A 138 -13.25 -14.52 -28.07
C PRO A 138 -13.89 -15.31 -26.93
N THR A 139 -14.32 -16.55 -27.20
CA THR A 139 -15.02 -17.40 -26.22
C THR A 139 -14.18 -17.75 -25.00
N ASP A 140 -12.85 -17.77 -25.11
CA ASP A 140 -11.91 -17.95 -23.99
C ASP A 140 -11.88 -16.77 -23.03
N ARG A 141 -12.29 -15.58 -23.48
CA ARG A 141 -12.37 -14.35 -22.68
C ARG A 141 -13.77 -14.02 -22.18
N ALA A 142 -14.79 -14.70 -22.69
CA ALA A 142 -16.19 -14.43 -22.35
C ALA A 142 -16.45 -14.55 -20.83
N SER A 143 -15.88 -15.56 -20.16
CA SER A 143 -16.03 -15.74 -18.71
C SER A 143 -15.39 -14.60 -17.91
N ALA A 144 -14.21 -14.14 -18.32
CA ALA A 144 -13.52 -13.02 -17.67
C ALA A 144 -14.27 -11.70 -17.84
N VAL A 145 -14.86 -11.46 -19.02
CA VAL A 145 -15.71 -10.28 -19.27
C VAL A 145 -16.96 -10.32 -18.41
N LEU A 146 -17.61 -11.48 -18.29
CA LEU A 146 -18.78 -11.64 -17.42
C LEU A 146 -18.41 -11.40 -15.94
N HIS A 147 -17.28 -11.91 -15.48
CA HIS A 147 -16.79 -11.64 -14.13
C HIS A 147 -16.54 -10.15 -13.91
N LEU A 148 -15.90 -9.47 -14.85
CA LEU A 148 -15.69 -8.02 -14.81
C LEU A 148 -17.01 -7.25 -14.74
N GLN A 149 -17.98 -7.58 -15.60
CA GLN A 149 -19.29 -6.93 -15.65
C GLN A 149 -20.07 -7.09 -14.35
N ASN A 150 -20.00 -8.26 -13.73
CA ASN A 150 -20.71 -8.57 -12.49
C ASN A 150 -20.03 -7.95 -11.26
N THR A 151 -18.69 -7.96 -11.20
CA THR A 151 -17.95 -7.41 -10.06
C THR A 151 -17.87 -5.88 -10.10
N LEU A 152 -17.72 -5.29 -11.29
CA LEU A 152 -17.53 -3.85 -11.50
C LEU A 152 -18.50 -3.30 -12.56
N PRO A 153 -19.80 -3.19 -12.24
CA PRO A 153 -20.82 -2.73 -13.19
C PRO A 153 -20.62 -1.28 -13.64
N GLN A 154 -19.97 -0.44 -12.81
CA GLN A 154 -19.68 0.95 -13.18
C GLN A 154 -18.67 1.03 -14.33
N LEU A 155 -17.60 0.22 -14.26
CA LEU A 155 -16.56 0.20 -15.28
C LEU A 155 -17.09 -0.37 -16.60
N SER A 156 -17.92 -1.42 -16.53
CA SER A 156 -18.52 -2.01 -17.73
C SER A 156 -19.51 -1.08 -18.43
N SER A 157 -20.14 -0.14 -17.70
CA SER A 157 -21.02 0.87 -18.30
C SER A 157 -20.29 2.01 -19.01
N GLN A 158 -18.99 2.18 -18.74
CA GLN A 158 -18.14 3.22 -19.33
C GLN A 158 -17.35 2.75 -20.56
N LEU A 159 -17.26 1.43 -20.76
CA LEU A 159 -16.58 0.76 -21.87
C LEU A 159 -17.54 0.45 -23.01
#